data_AF-A0A8J6DDM0-F1
#
_entry.id   AF-A0A8J6DDM0-F1
#
_cell.length_a   1.000
_cell.length_b   1.000
_cell.length_c   1.000
_cell.angle_alpha   90.00
_cell.angle_beta   90.00
_cell.angle_gamma   90.00
#
_symmetry.space_group_name_H-M   'P 1'
#
loop_
_entity.id
_entity.type
_entity.pdbx_description
1 polymer ?
#
loop_
_entity_poly.entity_id
_entity_poly.type
_entity_poly.pdbx_seq_one_letter_code
_entity_poly.pdbx_strand_id
1 'polypeptide(L)'
;MGYGPHRFFWRALWRLDTLPKIRVFTWQVGHEILPTNGKIANIRPGFNKGCPRCGAETETLLHALRDCPTSREVLSIGGWSSSFISKSYDHCIDWLEDLMRVLDKRAMADLMTILWNCWNNRNNFIFRGKEEKAQLIWERASNLSKEFRICNMLNEPLISQNIGKKKWVKPPKGFIKINFDAAVGENRIGYGTVIRDEEGFVIGGGGGFKEGRLSVEEAECVAFKESINVARKLQISEHVLFETDNAGLVNRFNNLDNDVTIIGARIKECTAAFTIFKSAILSWTERSCNNVAHLICKEMLRETKSCFFDMDYPSEIHDAVT
;
A
#
# COMPACT_ATOMS: atom_id res chain seq x y z
N MET A 1 -17.71 -13.41 -21.31
CA MET A 1 -16.37 -13.46 -21.92
C MET A 1 -16.36 -12.51 -23.11
N GLY A 2 -15.57 -11.44 -23.09
CA GLY A 2 -15.59 -10.41 -24.14
C GLY A 2 -14.63 -10.72 -25.29
N TYR A 3 -15.11 -10.58 -26.53
CA TYR A 3 -14.33 -10.62 -27.76
C TYR A 3 -13.90 -9.19 -28.10
N GLY A 4 -12.60 -8.88 -27.98
CA GLY A 4 -12.04 -7.58 -28.32
C GLY A 4 -10.53 -7.68 -28.61
N PRO A 5 -9.93 -6.68 -29.30
CA PRO A 5 -8.50 -6.65 -29.59
C PRO A 5 -7.65 -6.67 -28.31
N HIS A 6 -6.39 -7.10 -28.43
CA HIS A 6 -5.42 -7.21 -27.31
C HIS A 6 -5.83 -8.17 -26.16
N ARG A 7 -6.56 -9.26 -26.47
CA ARG A 7 -7.01 -10.25 -25.46
C ARG A 7 -5.87 -10.80 -24.61
N PHE A 8 -4.69 -11.00 -25.19
CA PHE A 8 -3.52 -11.48 -24.47
C PHE A 8 -3.06 -10.45 -23.43
N PHE A 9 -2.89 -9.20 -23.82
CA PHE A 9 -2.56 -8.09 -22.92
C PHE A 9 -3.51 -8.01 -21.73
N TRP A 10 -4.82 -7.99 -21.96
CA TRP A 10 -5.82 -7.87 -20.88
C TRP A 10 -5.77 -9.05 -19.89
N ARG A 11 -5.52 -10.27 -20.37
CA ARG A 11 -5.38 -11.44 -19.49
C ARG A 11 -4.06 -11.41 -18.71
N ALA A 12 -2.98 -10.98 -19.35
CA ALA A 12 -1.66 -10.88 -18.73
C ALA A 12 -1.61 -9.79 -17.65
N LEU A 13 -2.19 -8.62 -17.93
CA LEU A 13 -2.27 -7.47 -17.04
C LEU A 13 -2.81 -7.83 -15.65
N TRP A 14 -3.96 -8.49 -15.59
CA TRP A 14 -4.60 -8.83 -14.31
C TRP A 14 -3.87 -9.93 -13.55
N ARG A 15 -2.95 -10.63 -14.22
CA ARG A 15 -2.10 -11.64 -13.59
C ARG A 15 -0.83 -11.04 -13.01
N LEU A 16 -0.33 -9.90 -13.49
CA LEU A 16 0.95 -9.31 -13.06
C LEU A 16 1.10 -9.23 -11.53
N ASP A 17 2.22 -9.71 -10.99
CA ASP A 17 2.50 -9.63 -9.56
C ASP A 17 3.06 -8.24 -9.22
N THR A 18 2.15 -7.30 -9.02
CA THR A 18 2.44 -5.91 -8.66
C THR A 18 1.30 -5.32 -7.85
N LEU A 19 1.49 -4.11 -7.33
CA LEU A 19 0.47 -3.40 -6.54
C LEU A 19 -0.80 -3.14 -7.37
N PRO A 20 -2.00 -3.20 -6.77
CA PRO A 20 -3.25 -2.94 -7.47
C PRO A 20 -3.28 -1.61 -8.24
N LYS A 21 -2.68 -0.55 -7.68
CA LYS A 21 -2.56 0.76 -8.34
C LYS A 21 -1.77 0.69 -9.66
N ILE A 22 -0.77 -0.18 -9.75
CA ILE A 22 0.03 -0.38 -10.97
C ILE A 22 -0.78 -1.16 -12.01
N ARG A 23 -1.59 -2.15 -11.60
CA ARG A 23 -2.52 -2.84 -12.52
C ARG A 23 -3.57 -1.88 -13.09
N VAL A 24 -4.16 -1.03 -12.25
CA VAL A 24 -5.11 0.00 -12.69
C VAL A 24 -4.44 0.99 -13.63
N PHE A 25 -3.22 1.45 -13.31
CA PHE A 25 -2.45 2.29 -14.21
C PHE A 25 -2.18 1.59 -15.56
N THR A 26 -1.76 0.33 -15.55
CA THR A 26 -1.55 -0.46 -16.78
C THR A 26 -2.83 -0.55 -17.60
N TRP A 27 -3.99 -0.67 -16.94
CA TRP A 27 -5.29 -0.72 -17.60
C TRP A 27 -5.63 0.63 -18.24
N GLN A 28 -5.37 1.74 -17.55
CA GLN A 28 -5.51 3.09 -18.09
C GLN A 28 -4.57 3.34 -19.28
N VAL A 29 -3.34 2.80 -19.23
CA VAL A 29 -2.38 2.87 -20.34
C VAL A 29 -2.86 2.06 -21.53
N GLY A 30 -3.37 0.85 -21.31
CA GLY A 30 -3.91 0.01 -22.39
C GLY A 30 -5.12 0.63 -23.11
N HIS A 31 -5.94 1.40 -22.40
CA HIS A 31 -7.02 2.18 -23.01
C HIS A 31 -6.56 3.57 -23.51
N GLU A 32 -5.29 3.91 -23.31
CA GLU A 32 -4.68 5.21 -23.57
C GLU A 32 -5.41 6.40 -22.93
N ILE A 33 -6.19 6.20 -21.86
CA ILE A 33 -7.08 7.23 -21.27
C ILE A 33 -6.36 8.23 -20.36
N LEU A 34 -5.04 8.15 -20.25
CA LEU A 34 -4.26 9.08 -19.45
C LEU A 34 -4.20 10.47 -20.11
N PRO A 35 -4.32 11.56 -19.33
CA PRO A 35 -4.44 12.93 -19.85
C PRO A 35 -3.09 13.52 -20.30
N THR A 36 -2.60 13.07 -21.46
CA THR A 36 -1.48 13.68 -22.16
C THR A 36 -1.89 14.98 -22.86
N ASN A 37 -0.94 15.87 -23.14
CA ASN A 37 -1.25 17.13 -23.82
C ASN A 37 -1.83 16.89 -25.22
N GLY A 38 -1.35 15.89 -25.95
CA GLY A 38 -1.93 15.50 -27.23
C GLY A 38 -3.40 15.08 -27.11
N LYS A 39 -3.74 14.31 -26.05
CA LYS A 39 -5.12 13.86 -25.81
C LYS A 39 -6.03 15.00 -25.35
N ILE A 40 -5.51 15.91 -24.52
CA ILE A 40 -6.26 17.10 -24.07
C ILE A 40 -6.54 18.04 -25.24
N ALA A 41 -5.57 18.25 -26.14
CA ALA A 41 -5.74 19.12 -27.31
C ALA A 41 -6.82 18.64 -28.28
N ASN A 42 -7.06 17.32 -28.35
CA ASN A 42 -8.17 16.76 -29.13
C ASN A 42 -9.55 17.08 -28.54
N ILE A 43 -9.62 17.37 -27.24
CA ILE A 43 -10.87 17.68 -26.52
C ILE A 43 -11.05 19.20 -26.37
N ARG A 44 -9.96 19.93 -26.15
CA ARG A 44 -9.95 21.38 -25.89
C ARG A 44 -9.25 22.12 -27.04
N PRO A 45 -10.01 22.77 -27.93
CA PRO A 45 -9.45 23.60 -28.99
C PRO A 45 -8.50 24.68 -28.46
N GLY A 46 -7.38 24.89 -29.14
CA GLY A 46 -6.37 25.88 -28.76
C GLY A 46 -5.43 25.47 -27.62
N PHE A 47 -5.59 24.27 -27.05
CA PHE A 47 -4.64 23.74 -26.07
C PHE A 47 -3.34 23.29 -26.74
N ASN A 48 -2.19 23.60 -26.13
CA ASN A 48 -0.89 23.19 -26.67
C ASN A 48 -0.70 21.67 -26.55
N LYS A 49 -0.62 20.97 -27.69
CA LYS A 49 -0.42 19.51 -27.77
C LYS A 49 1.02 19.06 -27.48
N GLY A 50 1.98 19.98 -27.48
CA GLY A 50 3.40 19.68 -27.33
C GLY A 50 3.78 19.15 -25.95
N CYS A 51 4.91 18.44 -25.90
CA CYS A 51 5.48 17.92 -24.66
C CYS A 51 6.12 19.06 -23.86
N PRO A 52 5.64 19.35 -22.64
CA PRO A 52 6.13 20.49 -21.87
C PRO A 52 7.54 20.26 -21.31
N ARG A 53 8.02 19.00 -21.29
CA ARG A 53 9.35 18.64 -20.78
C ARG A 53 10.47 18.79 -21.81
N CYS A 54 10.23 18.36 -23.05
CA CYS A 54 11.27 18.30 -24.08
C CYS A 54 10.97 19.09 -25.36
N GLY A 55 9.80 19.75 -25.43
CA GLY A 55 9.42 20.57 -26.58
C GLY A 55 8.98 19.78 -27.82
N ALA A 56 8.82 18.45 -27.74
CA ALA A 56 8.30 17.66 -28.86
C ALA A 56 6.92 18.16 -29.32
N GLU A 57 6.67 18.10 -30.64
CA GLU A 57 5.48 18.71 -31.27
C GLU A 57 4.16 18.17 -30.70
N THR A 58 4.10 16.88 -30.36
CA THR A 58 2.91 16.23 -29.79
C THR A 58 3.31 15.29 -28.66
N GLU A 59 2.75 15.48 -27.47
CA GLU A 59 2.90 14.56 -26.34
C GLU A 59 1.87 13.42 -26.46
N THR A 60 2.26 12.32 -27.11
CA THR A 60 1.49 11.07 -27.07
C THR A 60 1.73 10.32 -25.76
N LEU A 61 0.91 9.32 -25.45
CA LEU A 61 1.14 8.48 -24.26
C LEU A 61 2.45 7.69 -24.37
N LEU A 62 2.71 7.12 -25.55
CA LEU A 62 3.96 6.44 -25.84
C LEU A 62 5.15 7.39 -25.67
N HIS A 63 5.05 8.63 -26.15
CA HIS A 63 6.09 9.63 -25.93
C HIS A 63 6.28 9.92 -24.43
N ALA A 64 5.19 10.21 -23.70
CA ALA A 64 5.27 10.57 -22.29
C ALA A 64 5.93 9.46 -21.43
N LEU A 65 5.70 8.19 -21.77
CA LEU A 65 6.18 7.03 -21.00
C LEU A 65 7.52 6.46 -21.51
N ARG A 66 7.84 6.62 -22.80
CA ARG A 66 8.97 5.92 -23.44
C ARG A 66 9.91 6.86 -24.20
N ASP A 67 9.39 7.70 -25.10
CA ASP A 67 10.24 8.43 -26.06
C ASP A 67 10.77 9.77 -25.52
N CYS A 68 10.08 10.35 -24.53
CA CYS A 68 10.51 11.57 -23.87
C CYS A 68 11.91 11.35 -23.26
N PRO A 69 12.90 12.25 -23.48
CA PRO A 69 14.26 12.09 -22.97
C PRO A 69 14.33 11.74 -21.48
N THR A 70 13.53 12.42 -20.65
CA THR A 70 13.45 12.13 -19.21
C THR A 70 13.01 10.69 -18.93
N SER A 71 11.95 10.22 -19.60
CA SER A 71 11.43 8.86 -19.38
C SER A 71 12.40 7.80 -19.95
N ARG A 72 13.01 8.09 -21.10
CA ARG A 72 14.00 7.23 -21.75
C ARG A 72 15.25 7.04 -20.90
N GLU A 73 15.71 8.09 -20.24
CA GLU A 73 16.85 8.02 -19.31
C GLU A 73 16.56 7.09 -18.13
N VAL A 74 15.37 7.19 -17.52
CA VAL A 74 14.93 6.29 -16.44
C VAL A 74 14.91 4.83 -16.91
N LEU A 75 14.38 4.58 -18.11
CA LEU A 75 14.36 3.23 -18.70
C LEU A 75 15.78 2.71 -18.95
N SER A 76 16.70 3.56 -19.42
CA SER A 76 18.09 3.20 -19.64
C SER A 76 18.80 2.82 -18.34
N ILE A 77 18.58 3.56 -17.24
CA ILE A 77 19.12 3.23 -15.91
C ILE A 77 18.58 1.87 -15.43
N GLY A 78 17.32 1.56 -15.75
CA GLY A 78 16.71 0.28 -15.46
C GLY A 78 17.16 -0.90 -16.33
N GLY A 79 18.16 -0.71 -17.20
CA GLY A 79 18.70 -1.77 -18.05
C GLY A 79 17.78 -2.13 -19.22
N TRP A 80 16.78 -1.31 -19.53
CA TRP A 80 15.91 -1.54 -20.68
C TRP A 80 16.67 -1.24 -21.97
N SER A 81 17.02 -2.31 -22.70
CA SER A 81 17.83 -2.20 -23.92
C SER A 81 17.17 -1.31 -24.97
N SER A 82 18.00 -0.69 -25.82
CA SER A 82 17.52 0.11 -26.95
C SER A 82 16.57 -0.68 -27.86
N SER A 83 16.73 -2.00 -27.98
CA SER A 83 15.87 -2.86 -28.79
C SER A 83 14.40 -2.92 -28.33
N PHE A 84 14.14 -2.71 -27.03
CA PHE A 84 12.77 -2.65 -26.48
C PHE A 84 12.12 -1.27 -26.64
N ILE A 85 12.92 -0.26 -26.94
CA ILE A 85 12.52 1.16 -26.93
C ILE A 85 12.49 1.73 -28.35
N SER A 86 13.30 1.20 -29.27
CA SER A 86 13.55 1.79 -30.59
C SER A 86 12.53 1.47 -31.67
N LYS A 87 11.71 0.42 -31.49
CA LYS A 87 10.65 0.07 -32.44
C LYS A 87 9.54 1.14 -32.42
N SER A 88 9.07 1.51 -33.61
CA SER A 88 7.91 2.40 -33.77
C SER A 88 6.62 1.64 -33.48
N TYR A 89 5.72 2.28 -32.73
CA TYR A 89 4.35 1.81 -32.50
C TYR A 89 3.42 3.01 -32.54
N ASP A 90 2.20 2.78 -33.01
CA ASP A 90 1.17 3.83 -33.06
C ASP A 90 0.46 3.96 -31.70
N HIS A 91 0.23 2.83 -31.02
CA HIS A 91 -0.39 2.80 -29.70
C HIS A 91 0.52 2.18 -28.63
N CYS A 92 0.36 2.66 -27.40
CA CYS A 92 1.11 2.17 -26.25
C CYS A 92 0.78 0.71 -25.92
N ILE A 93 -0.46 0.27 -26.17
CA ILE A 93 -0.87 -1.12 -25.93
C ILE A 93 -0.15 -2.12 -26.86
N ASP A 94 0.13 -1.76 -28.11
CA ASP A 94 0.87 -2.60 -29.05
C ASP A 94 2.29 -2.87 -28.55
N TRP A 95 2.96 -1.79 -28.14
CA TRP A 95 4.29 -1.86 -27.55
C TRP A 95 4.31 -2.74 -26.30
N LEU A 96 3.36 -2.55 -25.38
CA LEU A 96 3.32 -3.33 -24.15
C LEU A 96 2.92 -4.79 -24.40
N GLU A 97 2.05 -5.07 -25.37
CA GLU A 97 1.68 -6.45 -25.71
C GLU A 97 2.87 -7.22 -26.29
N ASP A 98 3.68 -6.59 -27.15
CA ASP A 98 4.92 -7.18 -27.67
C ASP A 98 5.91 -7.47 -26.54
N LEU A 99 6.05 -6.55 -25.58
CA LEU A 99 6.89 -6.77 -24.41
C LEU A 99 6.35 -7.90 -23.52
N MET A 100 5.04 -7.99 -23.30
CA MET A 100 4.43 -9.09 -22.53
C MET A 100 4.63 -10.47 -23.16
N ARG A 101 4.93 -10.56 -24.47
CA ARG A 101 5.21 -11.82 -25.16
C ARG A 101 6.64 -12.31 -24.98
N VAL A 102 7.57 -11.40 -24.67
CA VAL A 102 9.01 -11.71 -24.56
C VAL A 102 9.53 -11.63 -23.12
N LEU A 103 8.93 -10.76 -22.30
CA LEU A 103 9.32 -10.57 -20.91
C LEU A 103 8.60 -11.58 -20.02
N ASP A 104 9.31 -12.04 -18.99
CA ASP A 104 8.66 -12.75 -17.91
C ASP A 104 7.75 -11.81 -17.09
N LYS A 105 6.91 -12.42 -16.26
CA LYS A 105 5.92 -11.71 -15.42
C LYS A 105 6.56 -10.69 -14.49
N ARG A 106 7.76 -10.97 -13.99
CA ARG A 106 8.50 -10.13 -13.04
C ARG A 106 9.07 -8.91 -13.76
N ALA A 107 9.76 -9.12 -14.88
CA ALA A 107 10.30 -8.06 -15.71
C ALA A 107 9.19 -7.12 -16.20
N MET A 108 8.03 -7.67 -16.59
CA MET A 108 6.87 -6.85 -16.96
C MET A 108 6.30 -6.05 -15.79
N ALA A 109 6.23 -6.62 -14.59
CA ALA A 109 5.79 -5.91 -13.39
C ALA A 109 6.76 -4.78 -13.00
N ASP A 110 8.06 -5.03 -13.06
CA ASP A 110 9.11 -4.05 -12.80
C ASP A 110 9.04 -2.91 -13.84
N LEU A 111 8.84 -3.22 -15.13
CA LEU A 111 8.62 -2.23 -16.20
C LEU A 111 7.42 -1.34 -15.91
N MET A 112 6.24 -1.93 -15.66
CA MET A 112 5.03 -1.14 -15.43
C MET A 112 5.15 -0.25 -14.19
N THR A 113 5.90 -0.69 -13.19
CA THR A 113 6.20 0.10 -11.99
C THR A 113 7.12 1.29 -12.31
N ILE A 114 8.10 1.11 -13.20
CA ILE A 114 8.93 2.21 -13.72
C ILE A 114 8.07 3.21 -14.49
N LEU A 115 7.24 2.74 -15.43
CA LEU A 115 6.38 3.62 -16.25
C LEU A 115 5.40 4.42 -15.40
N TRP A 116 4.86 3.83 -14.32
CA TRP A 116 4.01 4.55 -13.36
C TRP A 116 4.77 5.68 -12.66
N ASN A 117 6.02 5.45 -12.26
CA ASN A 117 6.85 6.49 -11.65
C ASN A 117 7.23 7.58 -12.67
N CYS A 118 7.50 7.23 -13.93
CA CYS A 118 7.70 8.21 -15.01
C CYS A 118 6.46 9.08 -15.21
N TRP A 119 5.27 8.48 -15.22
CA TRP A 119 4.00 9.21 -15.32
C TRP A 119 3.79 10.19 -14.17
N ASN A 120 4.04 9.76 -12.93
CA ASN A 120 3.92 10.62 -11.77
C ASN A 120 4.95 11.76 -11.78
N ASN A 121 6.18 11.50 -12.21
CA ASN A 121 7.19 12.55 -12.36
C ASN A 121 6.76 13.60 -13.40
N ARG A 122 6.21 13.16 -14.55
CA ARG A 122 5.61 14.07 -15.54
C ARG A 122 4.50 14.93 -14.95
N ASN A 123 3.62 14.33 -14.14
CA ASN A 123 2.54 15.08 -13.50
C ASN A 123 3.06 16.06 -12.44
N ASN A 124 4.08 15.68 -11.66
CA ASN A 124 4.73 16.59 -10.72
C ASN A 124 5.36 17.79 -11.42
N PHE A 125 6.00 17.58 -12.57
CA PHE A 125 6.54 18.68 -13.37
C PHE A 125 5.44 19.64 -13.80
N ILE A 126 4.33 19.12 -14.33
CA ILE A 126 3.25 19.96 -14.87
C ILE A 126 2.47 20.70 -13.80
N PHE A 127 2.11 20.03 -12.71
CA PHE A 127 1.25 20.61 -11.68
C PHE A 127 2.02 21.33 -10.56
N ARG A 128 3.32 21.04 -10.40
CA ARG A 128 4.12 21.55 -9.29
C ARG A 128 5.45 22.19 -9.72
N GLY A 129 5.77 22.19 -11.01
CA GLY A 129 7.05 22.70 -11.53
C GLY A 129 8.27 21.90 -11.02
N LYS A 130 8.06 20.67 -10.52
CA LYS A 130 9.11 19.85 -9.92
C LYS A 130 9.37 18.62 -10.77
N GLU A 131 10.57 18.53 -11.34
CA GLU A 131 11.07 17.35 -12.04
C GLU A 131 12.24 16.74 -11.25
N GLU A 132 12.16 15.43 -11.00
CA GLU A 132 13.20 14.69 -10.29
C GLU A 132 14.22 14.10 -11.27
N LYS A 133 15.44 13.85 -10.78
CA LYS A 133 16.49 13.18 -11.58
C LYS A 133 16.10 11.74 -11.89
N ALA A 134 16.46 11.28 -13.09
CA ALA A 134 16.12 9.94 -13.57
C ALA A 134 16.54 8.82 -12.60
N GLN A 135 17.72 8.94 -11.99
CA GLN A 135 18.23 8.01 -10.98
C GLN A 135 17.26 7.81 -9.80
N LEU A 136 16.71 8.91 -9.25
CA LEU A 136 15.79 8.86 -8.10
C LEU A 136 14.45 8.21 -8.47
N ILE A 137 13.98 8.45 -9.70
CA ILE A 137 12.75 7.85 -10.22
C ILE A 137 12.92 6.34 -10.36
N TRP A 138 14.06 5.90 -10.91
CA TRP A 138 14.40 4.49 -11.02
C TRP A 138 14.56 3.82 -9.66
N GLU A 139 15.30 4.42 -8.73
CA GLU A 139 15.47 3.90 -7.37
C GLU A 139 14.12 3.73 -6.66
N ARG A 140 13.22 4.71 -6.78
CA ARG A 140 11.86 4.62 -6.23
C ARG A 140 11.07 3.46 -6.84
N ALA A 141 11.12 3.30 -8.16
CA ALA A 141 10.42 2.20 -8.85
C ALA A 141 11.00 0.82 -8.47
N SER A 142 12.32 0.73 -8.38
CA SER A 142 13.04 -0.49 -7.99
C SER A 142 12.74 -0.88 -6.55
N ASN A 143 12.79 0.08 -5.62
CA ASN A 143 12.44 -0.14 -4.22
C ASN A 143 10.97 -0.56 -4.06
N LEU A 144 10.03 0.11 -4.75
CA LEU A 144 8.61 -0.26 -4.69
C LEU A 144 8.37 -1.70 -5.17
N SER A 145 9.06 -2.11 -6.24
CA SER A 145 8.97 -3.49 -6.76
C SER A 145 9.62 -4.51 -5.82
N LYS A 146 10.75 -4.15 -5.20
CA LYS A 146 11.44 -4.97 -4.19
C LYS A 146 10.58 -5.16 -2.94
N GLU A 147 10.01 -4.09 -2.40
CA GLU A 147 9.10 -4.13 -1.25
C GLU A 147 7.87 -4.97 -1.54
N PHE A 148 7.25 -4.80 -2.71
CA PHE A 148 6.12 -5.64 -3.11
C PHE A 148 6.47 -7.14 -3.06
N ARG A 149 7.63 -7.53 -3.60
CA ARG A 149 8.07 -8.93 -3.61
C ARG A 149 8.35 -9.46 -2.21
N ILE A 150 9.07 -8.70 -1.39
CA ILE A 150 9.39 -9.09 -0.02
C ILE A 150 8.11 -9.30 0.78
N CYS A 151 7.16 -8.36 0.69
CA CYS A 151 5.93 -8.40 1.49
C CYS A 151 4.87 -9.37 0.95
N ASN A 152 4.84 -9.66 -0.36
CA ASN A 152 3.70 -10.40 -0.96
C ASN A 152 4.08 -11.73 -1.63
N MET A 153 5.37 -12.03 -1.83
CA MET A 153 5.80 -13.21 -2.61
C MET A 153 6.79 -14.12 -1.87
N LEU A 154 7.47 -13.63 -0.81
CA LEU A 154 8.42 -14.44 -0.03
C LEU A 154 7.80 -15.10 1.22
N ASN A 155 6.63 -14.63 1.67
CA ASN A 155 5.87 -15.24 2.74
C ASN A 155 4.66 -15.97 2.15
N GLU A 156 4.23 -17.09 2.76
CA GLU A 156 2.91 -17.64 2.45
C GLU A 156 1.86 -16.53 2.56
N PRO A 157 0.94 -16.39 1.59
CA PRO A 157 -0.08 -15.37 1.65
C PRO A 157 -0.91 -15.59 2.93
N LEU A 158 -0.80 -14.66 3.87
CA LEU A 158 -1.62 -14.61 5.10
C LEU A 158 -3.13 -14.54 4.78
N ILE A 159 -3.48 -14.22 3.53
CA ILE A 159 -4.84 -14.05 3.02
C ILE A 159 -5.31 -15.34 2.36
N SER A 160 -6.23 -16.08 3.01
CA SER A 160 -6.95 -17.18 2.36
C SER A 160 -7.92 -16.64 1.30
N GLN A 161 -7.98 -17.25 0.11
CA GLN A 161 -8.86 -16.84 -1.00
C GLN A 161 -10.38 -17.14 -0.82
N ASN A 162 -10.88 -17.31 0.40
CA ASN A 162 -12.31 -17.55 0.64
C ASN A 162 -13.10 -16.24 0.68
N ILE A 163 -13.95 -16.02 -0.33
CA ILE A 163 -14.83 -14.84 -0.53
C ILE A 163 -16.07 -14.88 0.40
N GLY A 164 -15.94 -15.47 1.59
CA GLY A 164 -16.92 -15.28 2.67
C GLY A 164 -16.48 -14.07 3.50
N LYS A 165 -17.39 -13.19 3.93
CA LYS A 165 -17.05 -12.20 4.97
C LYS A 165 -16.61 -12.98 6.21
N LYS A 166 -15.30 -13.11 6.44
CA LYS A 166 -14.83 -13.70 7.69
C LYS A 166 -15.24 -12.79 8.82
N LYS A 167 -15.89 -13.40 9.81
CA LYS A 167 -16.15 -12.77 11.10
C LYS A 167 -14.91 -12.92 11.97
N TRP A 168 -14.75 -11.99 12.91
CA TRP A 168 -13.73 -12.11 13.94
C TRP A 168 -13.89 -13.45 14.67
N VAL A 169 -12.77 -14.10 15.00
CA VAL A 169 -12.73 -15.40 15.68
C VAL A 169 -12.07 -15.23 17.03
N LYS A 170 -12.65 -15.82 18.08
CA LYS A 170 -12.10 -15.77 19.43
C LYS A 170 -10.70 -16.41 19.50
N PRO A 171 -9.80 -15.92 20.38
CA PRO A 171 -8.47 -16.50 20.51
C PRO A 171 -8.52 -17.93 21.09
N PRO A 172 -7.42 -18.71 20.96
CA PRO A 172 -7.29 -19.99 21.63
C PRO A 172 -7.40 -19.85 23.15
N LYS A 173 -7.72 -20.94 23.84
CA LYS A 173 -7.76 -20.99 25.31
C LYS A 173 -6.39 -20.57 25.90
N GLY A 174 -6.42 -19.70 26.90
CA GLY A 174 -5.26 -19.12 27.57
C GLY A 174 -4.66 -17.90 26.87
N PHE A 175 -5.25 -17.46 25.75
CA PHE A 175 -4.78 -16.28 25.01
C PHE A 175 -5.72 -15.09 25.16
N ILE A 176 -5.11 -13.91 25.27
CA ILE A 176 -5.75 -12.60 25.12
C ILE A 176 -5.51 -12.11 23.69
N LYS A 177 -6.55 -11.64 23.02
CA LYS A 177 -6.46 -11.06 21.68
C LYS A 177 -6.50 -9.55 21.74
N ILE A 178 -5.55 -8.90 21.07
CA ILE A 178 -5.45 -7.44 20.97
C ILE A 178 -5.57 -7.04 19.51
N ASN A 179 -6.71 -6.46 19.15
CA ASN A 179 -6.94 -5.89 17.83
C ASN A 179 -6.59 -4.40 17.87
N PHE A 180 -5.80 -3.93 16.91
CA PHE A 180 -5.43 -2.51 16.81
C PHE A 180 -5.49 -2.02 15.36
N ASP A 181 -5.71 -0.71 15.19
CA ASP A 181 -5.78 -0.06 13.88
C ASP A 181 -5.40 1.43 13.98
N ALA A 182 -5.03 2.03 12.86
CA ALA A 182 -4.79 3.45 12.70
C ALA A 182 -5.54 4.05 11.50
N ALA A 183 -6.15 5.21 11.71
CA ALA A 183 -6.72 6.04 10.66
C ALA A 183 -5.85 7.29 10.43
N VAL A 184 -5.49 7.55 9.18
CA VAL A 184 -4.73 8.74 8.79
C VAL A 184 -5.67 9.82 8.28
N GLY A 185 -5.66 10.99 8.91
CA GLY A 185 -6.33 12.20 8.45
C GLY A 185 -5.35 13.16 7.75
N GLU A 186 -5.81 14.38 7.45
CA GLU A 186 -5.01 15.34 6.67
C GLU A 186 -3.77 15.86 7.42
N ASN A 187 -3.88 16.10 8.73
CA ASN A 187 -2.82 16.64 9.58
C ASN A 187 -2.68 15.91 10.93
N ARG A 188 -3.34 14.77 11.08
CA ARG A 188 -3.37 13.99 12.33
C ARG A 188 -3.61 12.52 12.03
N ILE A 189 -3.35 11.67 13.01
CA ILE A 189 -3.77 10.27 13.00
C ILE A 189 -4.66 9.98 14.20
N GLY A 190 -5.59 9.04 14.05
CA GLY A 190 -6.31 8.40 15.14
C GLY A 190 -5.86 6.95 15.24
N TYR A 191 -5.74 6.41 16.45
CA TYR A 191 -5.41 5.01 16.69
C TYR A 191 -6.41 4.40 17.67
N GLY A 192 -6.63 3.10 17.55
CA GLY A 192 -7.61 2.37 18.34
C GLY A 192 -7.12 0.98 18.69
N THR A 193 -7.51 0.49 19.86
CA THR A 193 -7.19 -0.83 20.37
C THR A 193 -8.37 -1.40 21.15
N VAL A 194 -8.67 -2.66 20.93
CA VAL A 194 -9.60 -3.44 21.77
C VAL A 194 -8.92 -4.73 22.20
N ILE A 195 -9.12 -5.11 23.46
CA ILE A 195 -8.56 -6.28 24.10
C ILE A 195 -9.69 -7.21 24.49
N ARG A 196 -9.59 -8.48 24.10
CA ARG A 196 -10.59 -9.52 24.37
C ARG A 196 -9.98 -10.78 24.95
N ASP A 197 -10.73 -11.45 25.81
CA ASP A 197 -10.33 -12.72 26.42
C ASP A 197 -10.62 -13.94 25.53
N GLU A 198 -10.39 -15.14 26.08
CA GLU A 198 -10.59 -16.44 25.42
C GLU A 198 -12.05 -16.75 25.07
N GLU A 199 -13.01 -16.12 25.76
CA GLU A 199 -14.43 -16.24 25.46
C GLU A 199 -14.93 -15.14 24.51
N GLY A 200 -14.07 -14.16 24.22
CA GLY A 200 -14.34 -13.04 23.33
C GLY A 200 -14.93 -11.82 24.02
N PHE A 201 -15.00 -11.80 25.35
CA PHE A 201 -15.45 -10.63 26.10
C PHE A 201 -14.41 -9.53 26.01
N VAL A 202 -14.88 -8.29 25.84
CA VAL A 202 -14.03 -7.10 25.92
C VAL A 202 -13.62 -6.89 27.37
N ILE A 203 -12.32 -6.98 27.64
CA ILE A 203 -11.73 -6.74 28.97
C ILE A 203 -11.05 -5.38 29.07
N GLY A 204 -10.95 -4.68 27.94
CA GLY A 204 -10.50 -3.30 27.89
C GLY A 204 -10.10 -2.84 26.50
N GLY A 205 -9.64 -1.62 26.42
CA GLY A 205 -9.21 -1.01 25.18
C GLY A 205 -8.91 0.46 25.36
N GLY A 206 -8.68 1.12 24.24
CA GLY A 206 -8.42 2.54 24.24
C GLY A 206 -8.11 3.06 22.86
N GLY A 207 -8.03 4.37 22.78
CA GLY A 207 -7.74 5.08 21.56
C GLY A 207 -7.20 6.45 21.87
N GLY A 208 -6.64 7.06 20.83
CA GLY A 208 -6.23 8.45 20.91
C GLY A 208 -5.86 8.97 19.55
N PHE A 209 -5.29 10.17 19.56
CA PHE A 209 -4.86 10.84 18.36
C PHE A 209 -3.45 11.38 18.52
N LYS A 210 -2.79 11.60 17.39
CA LYS A 210 -1.49 12.26 17.34
C LYS A 210 -1.49 13.28 16.22
N GLU A 211 -1.13 14.51 16.57
CA GLU A 211 -0.95 15.58 15.59
C GLU A 211 0.28 15.31 14.72
N GLY A 212 0.19 15.71 13.46
CA GLY A 212 1.24 15.52 12.47
C GLY A 212 0.83 14.60 11.32
N ARG A 213 1.50 14.79 10.19
CA ARG A 213 1.35 13.94 9.01
C ARG A 213 2.27 12.74 9.14
N LEU A 214 1.67 11.57 9.24
CA LEU A 214 2.37 10.29 9.21
C LEU A 214 1.95 9.52 7.96
N SER A 215 2.87 8.72 7.43
CA SER A 215 2.50 7.68 6.48
C SER A 215 1.58 6.64 7.13
N VAL A 216 0.89 5.83 6.31
CA VAL A 216 0.02 4.75 6.80
C VAL A 216 0.84 3.79 7.66
N GLU A 217 2.02 3.40 7.19
CA GLU A 217 2.93 2.48 7.89
C GLU A 217 3.41 3.03 9.23
N GLU A 218 3.67 4.35 9.32
CA GLU A 218 4.04 4.99 10.57
C GLU A 218 2.86 5.06 11.55
N ALA A 219 1.65 5.35 11.06
CA ALA A 219 0.46 5.41 11.87
C ALA A 219 0.13 4.04 12.50
N GLU A 220 0.30 2.97 11.72
CA GLU A 220 0.11 1.59 12.15
C GLU A 220 1.13 1.17 13.19
N CYS A 221 2.39 1.59 13.02
CA CYS A 221 3.43 1.39 14.03
C CYS A 221 3.10 2.14 15.34
N VAL A 222 2.47 3.32 15.25
CA VAL A 222 1.97 4.04 16.43
C VAL A 222 0.84 3.27 17.10
N ALA A 223 -0.16 2.82 16.34
CA ALA A 223 -1.25 2.01 16.90
C ALA A 223 -0.74 0.72 17.56
N PHE A 224 0.25 0.05 16.95
CA PHE A 224 0.90 -1.11 17.55
C PHE A 224 1.55 -0.78 18.89
N LYS A 225 2.35 0.30 18.96
CA LYS A 225 2.97 0.76 20.20
C LYS A 225 1.93 1.08 21.28
N GLU A 226 0.87 1.79 20.91
CA GLU A 226 -0.17 2.19 21.87
C GLU A 226 -0.99 0.98 22.34
N SER A 227 -1.20 -0.03 21.49
CA SER A 227 -1.85 -1.28 21.91
C SER A 227 -1.10 -2.00 23.04
N ILE A 228 0.24 -1.99 22.98
CA ILE A 228 1.10 -2.54 24.04
C ILE A 228 0.98 -1.69 25.31
N ASN A 229 0.90 -0.37 25.18
CA ASN A 229 0.72 0.53 26.32
C ASN A 229 -0.64 0.31 27.01
N VAL A 230 -1.71 0.10 26.24
CA VAL A 230 -3.04 -0.23 26.78
C VAL A 230 -3.01 -1.57 27.50
N ALA A 231 -2.39 -2.60 26.92
CA ALA A 231 -2.20 -3.90 27.57
C ALA A 231 -1.44 -3.77 28.90
N ARG A 232 -0.38 -2.95 28.93
CA ARG A 232 0.40 -2.67 30.14
C ARG A 232 -0.43 -1.98 31.22
N LYS A 233 -1.27 -1.00 30.86
CA LYS A 233 -2.17 -0.32 31.80
C LYS A 233 -3.19 -1.27 32.42
N LEU A 234 -3.66 -2.23 31.64
CA LEU A 234 -4.56 -3.31 32.09
C LEU A 234 -3.82 -4.47 32.78
N GLN A 235 -2.50 -4.36 32.97
CA GLN A 235 -1.66 -5.36 33.62
C GLN A 235 -1.75 -6.77 32.98
N ILE A 236 -2.01 -6.82 31.67
CA ILE A 236 -2.05 -8.06 30.90
C ILE A 236 -0.64 -8.66 30.82
N SER A 237 -0.51 -9.92 31.23
CA SER A 237 0.76 -10.66 31.26
C SER A 237 0.66 -12.08 30.69
N GLU A 238 -0.50 -12.45 30.18
CA GLU A 238 -0.86 -13.76 29.62
C GLU A 238 -0.20 -13.99 28.24
N HIS A 239 -0.60 -15.06 27.56
CA HIS A 239 -0.27 -15.24 26.15
C HIS A 239 -1.08 -14.25 25.31
N VAL A 240 -0.42 -13.42 24.51
CA VAL A 240 -1.07 -12.34 23.75
C VAL A 240 -0.96 -12.58 22.24
N LEU A 241 -2.10 -12.44 21.56
CA LEU A 241 -2.21 -12.44 20.11
C LEU A 241 -2.58 -11.04 19.61
N PHE A 242 -1.62 -10.33 19.07
CA PHE A 242 -1.84 -9.06 18.39
C PHE A 242 -2.37 -9.31 16.97
N GLU A 243 -3.38 -8.54 16.56
CA GLU A 243 -4.01 -8.60 15.25
C GLU A 243 -4.17 -7.20 14.63
N THR A 244 -3.81 -7.09 13.34
CA THR A 244 -3.99 -5.89 12.51
C THR A 244 -4.39 -6.30 11.09
N ASP A 245 -5.11 -5.44 10.36
CA ASP A 245 -5.37 -5.62 8.93
C ASP A 245 -4.22 -5.13 8.02
N ASN A 246 -3.13 -4.64 8.62
CA ASN A 246 -1.93 -4.20 7.92
C ASN A 246 -0.91 -5.32 7.69
N ALA A 247 -0.98 -5.98 6.52
CA ALA A 247 -0.02 -7.02 6.16
C ALA A 247 1.43 -6.50 6.09
N GLY A 248 1.63 -5.20 5.76
CA GLY A 248 2.95 -4.59 5.71
C GLY A 248 3.66 -4.60 7.06
N LEU A 249 2.94 -4.24 8.13
CA LEU A 249 3.45 -4.27 9.50
C LEU A 249 3.82 -5.70 9.92
N VAL A 250 2.95 -6.68 9.67
CA VAL A 250 3.16 -8.09 10.02
C VAL A 250 4.37 -8.68 9.29
N ASN A 251 4.53 -8.37 8.00
CA ASN A 251 5.67 -8.82 7.21
C ASN A 251 7.00 -8.25 7.73
N ARG A 252 7.03 -6.98 8.14
CA ARG A 252 8.23 -6.36 8.73
C ARG A 252 8.54 -6.98 10.08
N PHE A 253 7.53 -7.21 10.91
CA PHE A 253 7.68 -7.91 12.18
C PHE A 253 8.30 -9.31 12.01
N ASN A 254 7.86 -10.07 11.01
CA ASN A 254 8.41 -11.41 10.74
C ASN A 254 9.83 -11.39 10.16
N ASN A 255 10.33 -10.24 9.72
CA ASN A 255 11.66 -10.09 9.12
C ASN A 255 12.53 -9.04 9.86
N LEU A 256 12.32 -8.87 11.16
CA LEU A 256 12.95 -7.81 11.96
C LEU A 256 14.48 -7.85 11.95
N ASP A 257 15.07 -9.04 11.89
CA ASP A 257 16.54 -9.19 11.91
C ASP A 257 17.21 -8.64 10.63
N ASN A 258 16.45 -8.55 9.53
CA ASN A 258 16.94 -8.04 8.25
C ASN A 258 16.38 -6.64 7.90
N ASP A 259 15.41 -6.11 8.67
CA ASP A 259 14.79 -4.82 8.39
C ASP A 259 15.58 -3.65 9.03
N VAL A 260 16.45 -3.02 8.23
CA VAL A 260 17.26 -1.86 8.63
C VAL A 260 16.55 -0.51 8.49
N THR A 261 15.23 -0.51 8.21
CA THR A 261 14.47 0.74 8.05
C THR A 261 14.11 1.38 9.39
N ILE A 262 13.74 2.67 9.36
CA ILE A 262 13.25 3.40 10.54
C ILE A 262 12.02 2.72 11.15
N ILE A 263 11.15 2.16 10.32
CA ILE A 263 9.97 1.40 10.78
C ILE A 263 10.40 0.08 11.43
N GLY A 264 11.33 -0.65 10.82
CA GLY A 264 11.91 -1.86 11.41
C GLY A 264 12.49 -1.61 12.80
N ALA A 265 13.27 -0.52 12.95
CA ALA A 265 13.81 -0.10 14.25
C ALA A 265 12.71 0.22 15.28
N ARG A 266 11.65 0.95 14.89
CA ARG A 266 10.51 1.26 15.78
C ARG A 266 9.73 0.01 16.20
N ILE A 267 9.51 -0.94 15.28
CA ILE A 267 8.86 -2.22 15.60
C ILE A 267 9.76 -2.99 16.58
N LYS A 268 11.08 -3.04 16.35
CA LYS A 268 12.04 -3.68 17.26
C LYS A 268 11.99 -3.08 18.67
N GLU A 269 11.95 -1.75 18.79
CA GLU A 269 11.73 -1.06 20.07
C GLU A 269 10.42 -1.48 20.74
N CYS A 270 9.32 -1.60 19.98
CA CYS A 270 8.04 -2.07 20.52
C CYS A 270 8.14 -3.51 21.02
N THR A 271 8.83 -4.41 20.29
CA THR A 271 9.00 -5.81 20.70
C THR A 271 9.85 -5.99 21.95
N ALA A 272 10.71 -5.03 22.31
CA ALA A 272 11.43 -5.07 23.59
C ALA A 272 10.48 -5.07 24.80
N ALA A 273 9.28 -4.51 24.63
CA ALA A 273 8.23 -4.53 25.64
C ALA A 273 7.47 -5.86 25.73
N PHE A 274 7.72 -6.84 24.84
CA PHE A 274 7.05 -8.15 24.88
C PHE A 274 7.46 -8.99 26.09
N THR A 275 8.53 -8.61 26.78
CA THR A 275 9.00 -9.25 28.02
C THR A 275 7.96 -9.24 29.15
N ILE A 276 6.93 -8.39 29.07
CA ILE A 276 5.84 -8.36 30.06
C ILE A 276 4.81 -9.49 29.87
N PHE A 277 4.79 -10.13 28.70
CA PHE A 277 3.83 -11.19 28.35
C PHE A 277 4.49 -12.57 28.46
N LYS A 278 3.73 -13.61 28.82
CA LYS A 278 4.19 -15.00 28.75
C LYS A 278 4.62 -15.40 27.34
N SER A 279 3.89 -14.90 26.35
CA SER A 279 4.28 -14.94 24.94
C SER A 279 3.52 -13.87 24.17
N ALA A 280 4.10 -13.32 23.12
CA ALA A 280 3.40 -12.39 22.25
C ALA A 280 3.68 -12.73 20.78
N ILE A 281 2.61 -12.78 19.99
CA ILE A 281 2.65 -13.01 18.55
C ILE A 281 1.86 -11.92 17.83
N LEU A 282 2.33 -11.51 16.66
CA LEU A 282 1.64 -10.58 15.79
C LEU A 282 1.14 -11.33 14.55
N SER A 283 -0.13 -11.16 14.23
CA SER A 283 -0.78 -11.82 13.10
C SER A 283 -1.59 -10.84 12.26
N TRP A 284 -1.79 -11.20 11.00
CA TRP A 284 -2.65 -10.45 10.10
C TRP A 284 -4.08 -10.96 10.18
N THR A 285 -5.05 -10.05 10.09
CA THR A 285 -6.47 -10.38 10.00
C THR A 285 -7.15 -9.59 8.89
N GLU A 286 -8.31 -10.05 8.41
CA GLU A 286 -9.08 -9.31 7.43
C GLU A 286 -9.69 -8.05 8.06
N ARG A 287 -9.85 -6.97 7.29
CA ARG A 287 -10.46 -5.72 7.77
C ARG A 287 -11.85 -5.94 8.38
N SER A 288 -12.64 -6.89 7.87
CA SER A 288 -13.94 -7.24 8.46
C SER A 288 -13.83 -7.81 9.87
N CYS A 289 -12.70 -8.44 10.20
CA CYS A 289 -12.42 -8.95 11.54
C CYS A 289 -11.83 -7.87 12.47
N ASN A 290 -11.23 -6.80 11.92
CA ASN A 290 -10.62 -5.71 12.70
C ASN A 290 -11.55 -4.50 12.90
N ASN A 291 -12.86 -4.65 12.64
CA ASN A 291 -13.80 -3.52 12.55
C ASN A 291 -13.91 -2.72 13.86
N VAL A 292 -13.76 -3.35 15.03
CA VAL A 292 -13.86 -2.64 16.31
C VAL A 292 -12.72 -1.66 16.51
N ALA A 293 -11.46 -2.10 16.29
CA ALA A 293 -10.31 -1.21 16.37
C ALA A 293 -10.42 -0.05 15.35
N HIS A 294 -10.95 -0.36 14.16
CA HIS A 294 -11.20 0.62 13.10
C HIS A 294 -12.23 1.69 13.48
N LEU A 295 -13.31 1.31 14.18
CA LEU A 295 -14.31 2.26 14.66
C LEU A 295 -13.72 3.17 15.74
N ILE A 296 -12.94 2.61 16.67
CA ILE A 296 -12.25 3.40 17.70
C ILE A 296 -11.33 4.43 17.03
N CYS A 297 -10.45 4.02 16.11
CA CYS A 297 -9.49 4.96 15.52
C CYS A 297 -10.16 6.07 14.69
N LYS A 298 -11.29 5.76 14.02
CA LYS A 298 -12.11 6.76 13.31
C LYS A 298 -12.73 7.77 14.26
N GLU A 299 -13.20 7.34 15.42
CA GLU A 299 -13.78 8.23 16.41
C GLU A 299 -12.72 9.15 17.01
N MET A 300 -11.54 8.60 17.35
CA MET A 300 -10.43 9.40 17.87
C MET A 300 -9.93 10.44 16.85
N LEU A 301 -9.99 10.11 15.57
CA LEU A 301 -9.66 11.04 14.48
C LEU A 301 -10.65 12.22 14.40
N ARG A 302 -11.91 12.00 14.77
CA ARG A 302 -12.98 13.02 14.74
C ARG A 302 -13.01 13.87 15.99
N GLU A 303 -13.05 13.25 17.17
CA GLU A 303 -13.25 13.97 18.43
C GLU A 303 -11.97 14.56 19.00
N THR A 304 -10.80 14.09 18.55
CA THR A 304 -9.49 14.57 19.04
C THR A 304 -9.38 14.44 20.56
N LYS A 305 -9.86 13.32 21.07
CA LYS A 305 -9.76 12.91 22.47
C LYS A 305 -9.08 11.56 22.55
N SER A 306 -8.52 11.27 23.71
CA SER A 306 -8.04 9.93 24.03
C SER A 306 -9.05 9.25 24.93
N CYS A 307 -9.27 7.96 24.73
CA CYS A 307 -10.10 7.13 25.58
C CYS A 307 -9.29 5.93 26.10
N PHE A 308 -9.63 5.52 27.31
CA PHE A 308 -9.21 4.26 27.90
C PHE A 308 -10.44 3.70 28.59
N PHE A 309 -10.69 2.41 28.39
CA PHE A 309 -11.84 1.74 28.95
C PHE A 309 -11.47 0.30 29.31
N ASP A 310 -12.18 -0.20 30.31
CA ASP A 310 -12.15 -1.55 30.84
C ASP A 310 -13.35 -2.32 30.27
N MET A 311 -14.21 -2.96 31.08
CA MET A 311 -15.39 -3.67 30.54
C MET A 311 -16.49 -2.70 30.05
N ASP A 312 -16.48 -1.46 30.52
CA ASP A 312 -17.45 -0.41 30.13
C ASP A 312 -16.98 0.33 28.88
N TYR A 313 -17.05 -0.34 27.74
CA TYR A 313 -16.58 0.21 26.46
C TYR A 313 -17.60 1.17 25.80
N PRO A 314 -17.16 2.07 24.90
CA PRO A 314 -18.01 3.11 24.32
C PRO A 314 -19.18 2.56 23.50
N SER A 315 -20.31 3.29 23.48
CA SER A 315 -21.53 2.87 22.77
C SER A 315 -21.34 2.69 21.26
N GLU A 316 -20.38 3.43 20.71
CA GLU A 316 -20.02 3.50 19.29
C GLU A 316 -19.46 2.17 18.76
N ILE A 317 -18.99 1.29 19.64
CA ILE A 317 -18.47 -0.03 19.26
C ILE A 317 -19.40 -1.19 19.64
N HIS A 318 -20.53 -0.94 20.30
CA HIS A 318 -21.41 -1.97 20.84
C HIS A 318 -21.90 -2.96 19.78
N ASP A 319 -22.40 -2.43 18.65
CA ASP A 319 -22.90 -3.25 17.54
C ASP A 319 -21.81 -4.05 16.82
N ALA A 320 -20.54 -3.66 16.99
CA ALA A 320 -19.40 -4.29 16.34
C ALA A 320 -18.69 -5.33 17.21
N VAL A 321 -19.07 -5.43 18.50
CA VAL A 321 -18.47 -6.36 19.46
C VAL A 321 -19.05 -7.79 19.38
N THR A 322 -20.07 -8.01 18.55
CA THR A 322 -20.74 -9.31 18.35
C THR A 322 -19.89 -10.41 17.70
#